data_AF-A0A060BSW7-F1
#
_entry.id   AF-A0A060BSW7-F1
#
_cell.length_a   1.000
_cell.length_b   1.000
_cell.length_c   1.000
_cell.angle_alpha   90.00
_cell.angle_beta   90.00
_cell.angle_gamma   90.00
#
_symmetry.space_group_name_H-M   'P 1'
#
loop_
_entity.id
_entity.type
_entity.pdbx_description
1 polymer ?
#
loop_
_entity_poly.entity_id
_entity_poly.type
_entity_poly.pdbx_seq_one_letter_code
_entity_poly.pdbx_strand_id
1 'polypeptide(L)'
;MLLGLLLTLRGTPFIFEGEELGAEGYAKFKPEESSDIMLKNLMALLKAKKVSRLVRNLIGKHFNRDDSRIPMAFTPDPSTSYGFTRKGIEPWQKPNFGKSEKINVAAESEDPDSVLAFFRSLSSFREAHPELSYGSFEALKTKEEVLAFERAYGKASLTIVANLGK
;
A
#
# COMPACT_ATOMS: atom_id res chain seq x y z
N MET A 1 -9.50 -3.09 -5.44
CA MET A 1 -9.09 -3.06 -6.87
C MET A 1 -7.60 -3.34 -7.07
N LEU A 2 -6.68 -2.54 -6.52
CA LEU A 2 -5.23 -2.68 -6.77
C LEU A 2 -4.67 -4.06 -6.36
N LEU A 3 -4.99 -4.53 -5.14
CA LEU A 3 -4.69 -5.91 -4.72
C LEU A 3 -5.25 -6.96 -5.67
N GLY A 4 -6.44 -6.70 -6.23
CA GLY A 4 -7.09 -7.49 -7.27
C GLY A 4 -6.19 -7.72 -8.47
N LEU A 5 -5.60 -6.64 -8.98
CA LEU A 5 -4.67 -6.69 -10.11
C LEU A 5 -3.37 -7.41 -9.71
N LEU A 6 -2.75 -7.00 -8.61
CA LEU A 6 -1.46 -7.56 -8.18
C LEU A 6 -1.52 -9.08 -8.00
N LEU A 7 -2.56 -9.58 -7.32
CA LEU A 7 -2.73 -11.00 -7.02
C LEU A 7 -3.29 -11.81 -8.20
N THR A 8 -3.64 -11.19 -9.32
CA THR A 8 -4.13 -11.91 -10.52
C THR A 8 -3.17 -11.82 -11.71
N LEU A 9 -2.11 -11.01 -11.62
CA LEU A 9 -1.01 -11.00 -12.57
C LEU A 9 -0.15 -12.26 -12.49
N ARG A 10 0.61 -12.52 -13.57
CA ARG A 10 1.57 -13.62 -13.64
C ARG A 10 2.82 -13.25 -12.85
N GLY A 11 3.30 -14.15 -12.00
CA GLY A 11 4.52 -13.97 -11.23
C GLY A 11 4.36 -14.29 -9.75
N THR A 12 5.35 -13.90 -8.96
CA THR A 12 5.29 -13.99 -7.50
C THR A 12 4.86 -12.63 -6.96
N PRO A 13 3.63 -12.47 -6.44
CA PRO A 13 3.21 -11.21 -5.86
C PRO A 13 3.99 -10.93 -4.58
N PHE A 14 4.30 -9.66 -4.35
CA PHE A 14 4.90 -9.18 -3.11
C PHE A 14 3.91 -8.22 -2.46
N ILE A 15 3.64 -8.43 -1.18
CA ILE A 15 2.77 -7.57 -0.37
C ILE A 15 3.65 -6.89 0.65
N PHE A 16 3.58 -5.57 0.71
CA PHE A 16 4.26 -4.79 1.73
C PHE A 16 3.36 -4.59 2.95
N GLU A 17 3.95 -4.44 4.13
CA GLU A 17 3.18 -4.29 5.38
C GLU A 17 2.20 -3.11 5.31
N GLY A 18 0.93 -3.37 5.63
CA GLY A 18 -0.16 -2.40 5.56
C GLY A 18 -0.85 -2.32 4.20
N GLU A 19 -0.27 -2.84 3.12
CA GLU A 19 -0.93 -2.88 1.80
C GLU A 19 -2.19 -3.76 1.84
N GLU A 20 -2.16 -4.84 2.63
CA GLU A 20 -3.29 -5.72 2.91
C GLU A 20 -4.41 -5.04 3.69
N LEU A 21 -4.12 -3.94 4.39
CA LEU A 21 -5.11 -3.12 5.09
C LEU A 21 -5.57 -1.92 4.23
N GLY A 22 -4.96 -1.70 3.06
CA GLY A 22 -5.13 -0.44 2.34
C GLY A 22 -4.63 0.77 3.12
N ALA A 23 -3.54 0.58 3.90
CA ALA A 23 -2.95 1.63 4.71
C ALA A 23 -2.59 2.86 3.87
N GLU A 24 -2.93 4.03 4.38
CA GLU A 24 -2.63 5.31 3.74
C GLU A 24 -1.30 5.87 4.28
N GLY A 25 -0.57 6.59 3.42
CA GLY A 25 0.64 7.32 3.81
C GLY A 25 0.35 8.54 4.71
N TYR A 26 1.32 9.44 4.84
CA TYR A 26 1.24 10.58 5.75
C TYR A 26 0.06 11.50 5.41
N ALA A 27 -0.87 11.70 6.35
CA ALA A 27 -1.96 12.67 6.20
C ALA A 27 -1.42 14.11 6.04
N LYS A 28 -0.31 14.42 6.73
CA LYS A 28 0.36 15.73 6.69
C LYS A 28 1.87 15.54 6.77
N PHE A 29 2.50 15.32 5.63
CA PHE A 29 3.95 15.19 5.52
C PHE A 29 4.66 16.56 5.57
N LYS A 30 5.71 16.67 6.39
CA LYS A 30 6.67 17.77 6.35
C LYS A 30 8.08 17.21 6.17
N PRO A 31 8.84 17.63 5.14
CA PRO A 31 10.20 17.14 4.91
C PRO A 31 11.13 17.31 6.12
N GLU A 32 10.91 18.34 6.94
CA GLU A 32 11.73 18.62 8.12
C GLU A 32 11.51 17.62 9.27
N GLU A 33 10.38 16.91 9.28
CA GLU A 33 10.01 15.94 10.32
C GLU A 33 10.40 14.49 9.94
N SER A 34 10.95 14.31 8.74
CA SER A 34 11.37 13.00 8.22
C SER A 34 12.52 12.39 9.02
N SER A 35 12.47 11.08 9.21
CA SER A 35 13.57 10.26 9.73
C SER A 35 14.54 9.81 8.62
N ASP A 36 14.09 9.76 7.36
CA ASP A 36 14.88 9.26 6.23
C ASP A 36 16.14 10.09 5.95
N ILE A 37 17.30 9.44 6.08
CA ILE A 37 18.60 10.05 5.80
C ILE A 37 18.75 10.53 4.36
N MET A 38 18.17 9.81 3.39
CA MET A 38 18.22 10.20 1.98
C MET A 38 17.50 11.52 1.76
N LEU A 39 16.30 11.63 2.33
CA LEU A 39 15.49 12.83 2.24
C LEU A 39 16.13 14.01 2.99
N LYS A 40 16.71 13.78 4.18
CA LYS A 40 17.48 14.81 4.91
C LYS A 40 18.63 15.37 4.07
N ASN A 41 19.42 14.48 3.45
CA ASN A 41 20.54 14.87 2.60
C ASN A 41 20.06 15.65 1.37
N LEU A 42 18.99 15.20 0.73
CA LEU A 42 18.38 15.89 -0.40
C LEU A 42 17.88 17.29 0.00
N MET A 43 17.18 17.42 1.12
CA MET A 43 16.67 18.70 1.62
C MET A 43 17.81 19.67 1.97
N ALA A 44 18.90 19.17 2.56
CA ALA A 44 20.09 19.96 2.84
C ALA A 44 20.74 20.48 1.53
N LEU A 45 20.89 19.62 0.52
CA LEU A 45 21.43 19.99 -0.79
C LEU A 45 20.57 21.06 -1.49
N LEU A 46 19.25 20.87 -1.52
CA LEU A 46 18.32 21.82 -2.14
C LEU A 46 18.31 23.16 -1.41
N LYS A 47 18.43 23.15 -0.07
CA LYS A 47 18.56 24.37 0.74
C LYS A 47 19.87 25.10 0.41
N ALA A 48 20.99 24.39 0.30
CA ALA A 48 22.28 24.97 -0.09
C ALA A 48 22.24 25.58 -1.50
N LYS A 49 21.50 24.95 -2.43
CA LYS A 49 21.23 25.47 -3.78
C LYS A 49 20.17 26.58 -3.84
N LYS A 50 19.67 27.06 -2.69
CA LYS A 50 18.64 28.12 -2.59
C LYS A 50 17.34 27.79 -3.34
N VAL A 51 17.00 26.51 -3.47
CA VAL A 51 15.73 26.09 -4.06
C VAL A 51 14.58 26.54 -3.15
N SER A 52 13.53 27.09 -3.76
CA SER A 52 12.39 27.65 -3.03
C SER A 52 11.73 26.60 -2.13
N ARG A 53 11.13 27.05 -1.02
CA ARG A 53 10.47 26.15 -0.06
C ARG A 53 9.36 25.34 -0.72
N LEU A 54 8.59 25.96 -1.62
CA LEU A 54 7.51 25.28 -2.34
C LEU A 54 8.04 24.09 -3.14
N VAL A 55 9.10 24.29 -3.92
CA VAL A 55 9.70 23.24 -4.75
C VAL A 55 10.33 22.16 -3.87
N ARG A 56 11.01 22.54 -2.77
CA ARG A 56 11.55 21.56 -1.81
C ARG A 56 10.46 20.70 -1.17
N ASN A 57 9.31 21.27 -0.84
CA ASN A 57 8.19 20.52 -0.27
C ASN A 57 7.59 19.53 -1.28
N LEU A 58 7.42 19.94 -2.55
CA LEU A 58 6.95 19.07 -3.62
C LEU A 58 7.92 17.90 -3.85
N ILE A 59 9.21 18.19 -3.98
CA ILE A 59 10.25 17.17 -4.13
C ILE A 59 10.26 16.25 -2.90
N GLY A 60 10.25 16.82 -1.70
CA GLY A 60 10.30 16.05 -0.47
C GLY A 60 9.12 15.08 -0.35
N LYS A 61 7.92 15.50 -0.76
CA LYS A 61 6.75 14.62 -0.78
C LYS A 61 6.91 13.44 -1.73
N HIS A 62 7.52 13.64 -2.91
CA HIS A 62 7.72 12.56 -3.88
C HIS A 62 8.80 11.56 -3.49
N PHE A 63 9.84 12.02 -2.80
CA PHE A 63 10.96 11.15 -2.38
C PHE A 63 10.83 10.65 -0.95
N ASN A 64 9.69 10.90 -0.29
CA ASN A 64 9.50 10.46 1.08
C ASN A 64 9.31 8.94 1.16
N ARG A 65 10.30 8.23 1.70
CA ARG A 65 10.18 6.80 2.00
C ARG A 65 9.60 6.51 3.38
N ASP A 66 9.53 7.52 4.24
CA ASP A 66 8.96 7.34 5.57
C ASP A 66 7.47 6.99 5.49
N ASP A 67 6.77 7.37 4.40
CA ASP A 67 5.38 6.98 4.11
C ASP A 67 5.15 5.47 4.21
N SER A 68 6.12 4.66 3.80
CA SER A 68 6.08 3.20 3.84
C SER A 68 6.79 2.62 5.07
N ARG A 69 7.10 3.44 6.08
CA ARG A 69 7.81 3.02 7.30
C ARG A 69 7.07 3.43 8.57
N ILE A 70 5.85 3.93 8.41
CA ILE A 70 4.98 4.26 9.51
C ILE A 70 4.76 2.99 10.32
N PRO A 71 4.87 3.05 11.66
CA PRO A 71 4.52 1.93 12.52
C PRO A 71 3.17 1.30 12.15
N MET A 72 3.16 -0.02 11.94
CA MET A 72 1.97 -0.79 11.58
C MET A 72 0.87 -0.65 12.64
N ALA A 73 -0.37 -0.45 12.18
CA ALA A 73 -1.53 -0.29 13.05
C ALA A 73 -2.24 -1.64 13.30
N PHE A 74 -2.11 -2.16 14.51
CA PHE A 74 -2.74 -3.42 14.92
C PHE A 74 -4.10 -3.21 15.59
N THR A 75 -4.26 -2.11 16.35
CA THR A 75 -5.47 -1.81 17.14
C THR A 75 -5.84 -0.34 16.99
N PRO A 76 -7.08 0.08 17.33
CA PRO A 76 -7.48 1.48 17.24
C PRO A 76 -6.95 2.36 18.39
N ASP A 77 -6.19 1.81 19.36
CA ASP A 77 -5.78 2.55 20.56
C ASP A 77 -4.53 3.43 20.31
N PRO A 78 -4.66 4.77 20.29
CA PRO A 78 -3.52 5.66 20.07
C PRO A 78 -2.54 5.66 21.25
N SER A 79 -2.94 5.25 22.46
CA SER A 79 -2.08 5.26 23.66
C SER A 79 -0.94 4.23 23.60
N THR A 80 -1.08 3.25 22.70
CA THR A 80 -0.13 2.17 22.40
C THR A 80 0.44 2.29 20.99
N SER A 81 0.40 3.50 20.40
CA SER A 81 0.82 3.69 19.02
C SER A 81 0.03 2.78 18.06
N TYR A 82 -1.30 2.70 18.24
CA TYR A 82 -2.20 1.80 17.50
C TYR A 82 -1.80 0.33 17.63
N GLY A 83 -1.38 -0.08 18.83
CA GLY A 83 -0.92 -1.44 19.13
C GLY A 83 0.51 -1.77 18.65
N PHE A 84 1.25 -0.83 18.06
CA PHE A 84 2.64 -1.07 17.64
C PHE A 84 3.60 -1.15 18.84
N THR A 85 3.38 -0.35 19.89
CA THR A 85 4.22 -0.36 21.10
C THR A 85 3.39 -0.59 22.37
N ARG A 86 4.06 -0.91 23.48
CA ARG A 86 3.40 -0.87 24.80
C ARG A 86 3.10 0.58 25.20
N LYS A 87 2.08 0.76 26.03
CA LYS A 87 1.71 2.08 26.57
C LYS A 87 2.94 2.77 27.20
N GLY A 88 3.15 4.03 26.84
CA GLY A 88 4.26 4.84 27.34
C GLY A 88 5.60 4.65 26.61
N ILE A 89 5.65 3.80 25.57
CA ILE A 89 6.83 3.66 24.71
C ILE A 89 6.61 4.43 23.41
N GLU A 90 7.47 5.41 23.14
CA GLU A 90 7.49 6.12 21.86
C GLU A 90 8.16 5.26 20.77
N PRO A 91 7.53 5.08 19.60
CA PRO A 91 8.14 4.36 18.48
C PRO A 91 9.30 5.16 17.88
N TRP A 92 10.20 4.44 17.19
CA TRP A 92 11.41 5.00 16.57
C TRP A 92 11.10 6.07 15.50
N GLN A 93 9.96 5.94 14.83
CA GLN A 93 9.45 6.91 13.86
C GLN A 93 8.18 7.50 14.43
N LYS A 94 8.09 8.84 14.41
CA LYS A 94 6.85 9.52 14.80
C LYS A 94 5.73 9.04 13.89
N PRO A 95 4.71 8.43 14.47
CA PRO A 95 3.72 7.81 13.67
C PRO A 95 2.75 8.85 13.13
N ASN A 96 2.78 9.05 11.81
CA ASN A 96 1.77 9.82 11.11
C ASN A 96 0.62 8.88 10.78
N PHE A 97 -0.15 8.56 11.81
CA PHE A 97 -1.13 7.48 11.82
C PHE A 97 -2.36 7.70 10.93
N GLY A 98 -2.32 8.56 9.91
CA GLY A 98 -3.37 8.69 8.89
C GLY A 98 -4.80 8.50 9.43
N LYS A 99 -5.41 7.37 9.05
CA LYS A 99 -6.71 6.88 9.52
C LYS A 99 -6.60 5.60 10.36
N SER A 100 -5.48 5.37 11.07
CA SER A 100 -5.19 4.14 11.81
C SER A 100 -6.22 3.83 12.91
N GLU A 101 -6.99 4.82 13.36
CA GLU A 101 -8.14 4.60 14.24
C GLU A 101 -9.25 3.79 13.58
N LYS A 102 -9.28 3.76 12.24
CA LYS A 102 -10.23 2.98 11.42
C LYS A 102 -9.55 1.85 10.64
N ILE A 103 -8.38 2.13 10.05
CA ILE A 103 -7.59 1.20 9.25
C ILE A 103 -6.53 0.56 10.15
N ASN A 104 -6.89 -0.55 10.78
CA ASN A 104 -6.01 -1.35 11.62
C ASN A 104 -6.43 -2.82 11.59
N VAL A 105 -5.52 -3.71 11.94
CA VAL A 105 -5.75 -5.17 11.88
C VAL A 105 -6.99 -5.60 12.66
N ALA A 106 -7.23 -5.04 13.85
CA ALA A 106 -8.38 -5.41 14.67
C ALA A 106 -9.71 -5.03 14.01
N ALA A 107 -9.84 -3.79 13.53
CA ALA A 107 -11.06 -3.34 12.86
C ALA A 107 -11.30 -4.09 11.53
N GLU A 108 -10.26 -4.23 10.72
CA GLU A 108 -10.31 -4.93 9.42
C GLU A 108 -10.54 -6.45 9.57
N SER A 109 -10.16 -7.06 10.70
CA SER A 109 -10.41 -8.49 10.90
C SER A 109 -11.86 -8.83 11.22
N GLU A 110 -12.64 -7.87 11.74
CA GLU A 110 -14.05 -8.05 12.08
C GLU A 110 -15.00 -7.62 10.96
N ASP A 111 -14.49 -6.87 9.97
CA ASP A 111 -15.26 -6.40 8.83
C ASP A 111 -15.12 -7.37 7.63
N PRO A 112 -16.17 -8.08 7.21
CA PRO A 112 -16.11 -8.98 6.06
C PRO A 112 -15.94 -8.25 4.71
N ASP A 113 -16.24 -6.95 4.65
CA ASP A 113 -16.11 -6.12 3.44
C ASP A 113 -14.78 -5.34 3.40
N SER A 114 -13.88 -5.62 4.34
CA SER A 114 -12.61 -4.91 4.49
C SER A 114 -11.58 -5.26 3.42
N VAL A 115 -10.53 -4.44 3.32
CA VAL A 115 -9.41 -4.71 2.40
C VAL A 115 -8.66 -5.98 2.82
N LEU A 116 -8.49 -6.20 4.13
CA LEU A 116 -7.89 -7.41 4.68
C LEU A 116 -8.69 -8.67 4.37
N ALA A 117 -10.02 -8.59 4.51
CA ALA A 117 -10.91 -9.69 4.15
C ALA A 117 -10.81 -10.02 2.65
N PHE A 118 -10.82 -8.99 1.79
CA PHE A 118 -10.61 -9.14 0.35
C PHE A 118 -9.24 -9.75 0.02
N PHE A 119 -8.18 -9.30 0.68
CA PHE A 119 -6.82 -9.83 0.52
C PHE A 119 -6.76 -11.33 0.85
N ARG A 120 -7.29 -11.74 2.02
CA ARG A 120 -7.31 -13.15 2.45
C ARG A 120 -8.10 -14.03 1.48
N SER A 121 -9.27 -13.57 1.04
CA SER A 121 -10.11 -14.25 0.06
C SER A 121 -9.37 -14.43 -1.27
N LEU A 122 -8.78 -13.36 -1.80
CA LEU A 122 -8.11 -13.39 -3.09
C LEU A 122 -6.79 -14.18 -3.07
N SER A 123 -6.05 -14.16 -1.95
CA SER A 123 -4.88 -15.01 -1.76
C SER A 123 -5.26 -16.49 -1.82
N SER A 124 -6.31 -16.88 -1.10
CA SER A 124 -6.85 -18.26 -1.12
C SER A 124 -7.34 -18.65 -2.52
N PHE A 125 -8.00 -17.72 -3.22
CA PHE A 125 -8.42 -17.93 -4.61
C PHE A 125 -7.20 -18.15 -5.52
N ARG A 126 -6.15 -17.32 -5.42
CA ARG A 126 -4.93 -17.48 -6.21
C ARG A 126 -4.27 -18.85 -6.00
N GLU A 127 -4.23 -19.34 -4.77
CA GLU A 127 -3.67 -20.65 -4.44
C GLU A 127 -4.47 -21.80 -5.08
N ALA A 128 -5.80 -21.68 -5.11
CA ALA A 128 -6.69 -22.66 -5.70
C ALA A 128 -6.71 -22.65 -7.24
N HIS A 129 -6.19 -21.60 -7.88
CA HIS A 129 -6.28 -21.37 -9.32
C HIS A 129 -4.89 -21.29 -10.00
N PRO A 130 -4.36 -22.42 -10.52
CA PRO A 130 -3.08 -22.47 -11.22
C PRO A 130 -2.95 -21.53 -12.42
N GLU A 131 -4.06 -21.12 -13.03
CA GLU A 131 -4.14 -20.11 -14.08
C GLU A 131 -3.50 -18.80 -13.64
N LEU A 132 -3.67 -18.40 -12.37
CA LEU A 132 -3.12 -17.16 -11.84
C LEU A 132 -1.62 -17.25 -11.57
N SER A 133 -1.11 -18.42 -11.18
CA SER A 133 0.32 -18.62 -10.88
C SER A 133 1.14 -18.95 -12.13
N TYR A 134 0.69 -19.90 -12.94
CA TYR A 134 1.44 -20.48 -14.06
C TYR A 134 0.85 -20.16 -15.43
N GLY A 135 -0.42 -19.74 -15.49
CA GLY A 135 -1.12 -19.51 -16.74
C GLY A 135 -0.52 -18.42 -17.61
N SER A 136 -0.82 -18.49 -18.91
CA SER A 136 -0.49 -17.48 -19.91
C SER A 136 -1.06 -16.11 -19.52
N PHE A 137 -0.66 -15.06 -20.23
CA PHE A 137 -1.23 -13.72 -20.09
C PHE A 137 -1.57 -13.21 -21.48
N GLU A 138 -2.83 -12.88 -21.70
CA GLU A 138 -3.29 -12.26 -22.94
C GLU A 138 -4.11 -11.00 -22.61
N ALA A 139 -3.63 -9.84 -23.04
CA ALA A 139 -4.34 -8.59 -22.83
C ALA A 139 -5.56 -8.50 -23.76
N LEU A 140 -6.71 -8.13 -23.21
CA LEU A 140 -7.95 -7.96 -23.97
C LEU A 140 -8.12 -6.49 -24.37
N LYS A 141 -8.65 -6.26 -25.57
CA LYS A 141 -8.94 -4.91 -26.05
C LYS A 141 -10.21 -4.37 -25.39
N THR A 142 -10.07 -3.25 -24.69
CA THR A 142 -11.12 -2.61 -23.89
C THR A 142 -11.12 -1.09 -24.08
N LYS A 143 -11.99 -0.38 -23.35
CA LYS A 143 -11.93 1.09 -23.22
C LYS A 143 -10.75 1.49 -22.33
N GLU A 144 -10.29 2.73 -22.43
CA GLU A 144 -9.12 3.26 -21.70
C GLU A 144 -9.20 3.05 -20.18
N GLU A 145 -10.40 3.11 -19.61
CA GLU A 145 -10.64 2.98 -18.17
C GLU A 145 -10.70 1.52 -17.70
N VAL A 146 -10.72 0.54 -18.60
CA VAL A 146 -10.89 -0.86 -18.22
C VAL A 146 -9.62 -1.62 -18.57
N LEU A 147 -8.98 -2.21 -17.57
CA LEU A 147 -7.91 -3.18 -17.78
C LEU A 147 -8.51 -4.58 -17.76
N ALA A 148 -8.35 -5.35 -18.84
CA ALA A 148 -8.78 -6.74 -18.87
C ALA A 148 -7.74 -7.66 -19.52
N PHE A 149 -7.64 -8.88 -19.01
CA PHE A 149 -6.73 -9.90 -19.52
C PHE A 149 -7.25 -11.30 -19.21
N GLU A 150 -6.87 -12.27 -20.04
CA GLU A 150 -7.10 -13.69 -19.83
C GLU A 150 -5.87 -14.36 -19.24
N ARG A 151 -6.09 -15.30 -18.32
CA ARG A 151 -5.11 -16.21 -17.75
C ARG A 151 -5.54 -17.64 -18.07
N ALA A 152 -4.79 -18.37 -18.89
CA ALA A 152 -5.13 -19.74 -19.25
C ALA A 152 -4.05 -20.74 -18.83
N TYR A 153 -4.46 -21.88 -18.27
CA TYR A 153 -3.58 -22.99 -17.93
C TYR A 153 -4.28 -24.33 -18.17
N GLY A 154 -3.71 -25.17 -19.04
CA GLY A 154 -4.34 -26.42 -19.45
C GLY A 154 -5.64 -26.18 -20.21
N LYS A 155 -6.76 -26.68 -19.67
CA LYS A 155 -8.11 -26.52 -20.26
C LYS A 155 -8.96 -25.45 -19.57
N ALA A 156 -8.41 -24.77 -18.57
CA ALA A 156 -9.13 -23.78 -17.79
C ALA A 156 -8.57 -22.38 -18.06
N SER A 157 -9.45 -21.38 -17.97
CA SER A 157 -9.07 -19.98 -18.08
C SER A 157 -9.91 -19.08 -17.18
N LEU A 158 -9.32 -17.93 -16.84
CA LEU A 158 -9.93 -16.87 -16.05
C LEU A 158 -9.81 -15.56 -16.81
N THR A 159 -10.90 -14.82 -16.88
CA THR A 159 -10.92 -13.44 -17.40
C THR A 159 -10.96 -12.46 -16.24
N ILE A 160 -9.94 -11.63 -16.15
CA ILE A 160 -9.82 -10.59 -15.13
C ILE A 160 -10.26 -9.28 -15.77
N VAL A 161 -11.13 -8.55 -15.08
CA VAL A 161 -11.61 -7.24 -15.51
C VAL A 161 -11.54 -6.28 -14.33
N ALA A 162 -10.80 -5.18 -14.49
CA ALA A 162 -10.68 -4.12 -13.51
C ALA A 162 -11.06 -2.78 -14.13
N ASN A 163 -12.05 -2.10 -13.54
CA ASN A 163 -12.38 -0.74 -13.90
C ASN A 163 -11.48 0.24 -13.11
N LEU A 164 -10.56 0.89 -13.82
CA LEU A 164 -9.66 1.94 -13.33
C LEU A 164 -10.23 3.35 -13.53
N GLY A 165 -11.44 3.47 -14.09
CA GLY A 165 -12.18 4.72 -14.21
C GLY A 165 -12.63 5.27 -12.85
N LYS A 166 -13.06 6.54 -12.84
CA LYS A 166 -13.58 7.21 -11.65
C LYS A 166 -15.07 6.97 -11.43
#